data_AF-A0A5B8LEI6-F1
#
_entry.id   AF-A0A5B8LEI6-F1
#
_cell.length_a   1.000
_cell.length_b   1.000
_cell.length_c   1.000
_cell.angle_alpha   90.00
_cell.angle_beta   90.00
_cell.angle_gamma   90.00
#
_symmetry.space_group_name_H-M   'P 1'
#
loop_
_entity.id
_entity.type
_entity.pdbx_description
1 polymer ?
#
loop_
_entity_poly.entity_id
_entity_poly.type
_entity_poly.pdbx_seq_one_letter_code
_entity_poly.pdbx_strand_id
1 'polypeptide(L)'
;MSSLPAEDRMPIPLTRAQQMENAAFLRHLQRTGNATTAARALGVTPRKFNWRRGRYSAFALRWDAALAMAHAALSGARAGTAVPSSAEPNICRTKGGQRQLRRAQTGLVDHAARQRFLAALCATANVSLSAAAGCHSASTFYRIRDRDPGFAREWRLALEMGYERLKMALLESTLAESFADDDWRRNDPPAIPPMTANQALQLMYLHQKEVHTLNEPPHLKRRRGESREAHSFRLAAMYEAGLEEARLKYRIAEAERLARGEPTYHRWAPGELPDLSQVTGWSKAKGKPPTDPTRALFGGWRLEDIPEAKDRS
;
A
#
# COMPACT_ATOMS: atom_id res chain seq x y z
N MET A 1 -18.03 -35.39 82.80
CA MET A 1 -17.53 -34.02 82.52
C MET A 1 -18.06 -33.60 81.16
N SER A 2 -19.24 -32.98 81.16
CA SER A 2 -19.98 -32.58 79.97
C SER A 2 -19.27 -31.46 79.23
N SER A 3 -18.91 -31.70 77.98
CA SER A 3 -18.46 -30.66 77.05
C SER A 3 -19.71 -29.98 76.48
N LEU A 4 -19.95 -28.73 76.89
CA LEU A 4 -21.02 -27.90 76.33
C LEU A 4 -20.69 -27.58 74.86
N PRO A 5 -21.64 -27.72 73.92
CA PRO A 5 -21.42 -27.31 72.55
C PRO A 5 -21.23 -25.79 72.49
N ALA A 6 -20.28 -25.34 71.68
CA ALA A 6 -20.03 -23.94 71.43
C ALA A 6 -21.35 -23.25 71.07
N GLU A 7 -21.84 -22.39 71.98
CA GLU A 7 -22.97 -21.52 71.73
C GLU A 7 -22.80 -20.85 70.37
N ASP A 8 -23.84 -20.94 69.56
CA ASP A 8 -24.02 -20.19 68.33
C ASP A 8 -24.01 -18.70 68.68
N ARG A 9 -22.80 -18.13 68.79
CA ARG A 9 -22.58 -16.72 69.13
C ARG A 9 -23.07 -15.88 67.97
N MET A 10 -24.35 -15.53 68.05
CA MET A 10 -25.00 -14.50 67.25
C MET A 10 -24.04 -13.32 67.09
N PRO A 11 -23.77 -12.87 65.86
CA PRO A 11 -22.83 -11.79 65.62
C PRO A 11 -23.27 -10.54 66.38
N ILE A 12 -22.33 -9.90 67.07
CA ILE A 12 -22.57 -8.64 67.78
C ILE A 12 -23.33 -7.69 66.83
N PRO A 13 -24.48 -7.14 67.26
CA PRO A 13 -25.30 -6.28 66.41
C PRO A 13 -24.50 -5.05 65.97
N LEU A 14 -24.66 -4.68 64.70
CA LEU A 14 -23.98 -3.52 64.14
C LEU A 14 -24.41 -2.24 64.87
N THR A 15 -23.45 -1.37 65.17
CA THR A 15 -23.76 -0.06 65.76
C THR A 15 -24.57 0.80 64.80
N ARG A 16 -25.33 1.78 65.31
CA ARG A 16 -26.16 2.68 64.49
C ARG A 16 -25.35 3.34 63.35
N ALA A 17 -24.12 3.75 63.64
CA ALA A 17 -23.20 4.31 62.63
C ALA A 17 -22.86 3.30 61.52
N GLN A 18 -22.60 2.03 61.88
CA GLN A 18 -22.32 0.97 60.90
C GLN A 18 -23.56 0.62 60.06
N GLN A 19 -24.76 0.70 60.65
CA GLN A 19 -26.01 0.51 59.92
C GLN A 19 -26.25 1.63 58.90
N MET A 20 -25.96 2.89 59.27
CA MET A 20 -26.02 4.01 58.33
C MET A 20 -24.99 3.89 57.20
N GLU A 21 -23.77 3.46 57.50
CA GLU A 21 -22.73 3.18 56.50
C GLU A 21 -23.19 2.09 55.53
N ASN A 22 -23.78 1.00 56.04
CA ASN A 22 -24.36 -0.06 55.21
C ASN A 22 -25.49 0.46 54.33
N ALA A 23 -26.39 1.31 54.85
CA ALA A 23 -27.47 1.90 54.08
C ALA A 23 -26.96 2.84 52.98
N ALA A 24 -25.92 3.63 53.25
CA ALA A 24 -25.26 4.47 52.25
C ALA A 24 -24.62 3.60 51.14
N PHE A 25 -23.93 2.53 51.53
CA PHE A 25 -23.32 1.59 50.59
C PHE A 25 -24.37 0.94 49.67
N LEU A 26 -25.47 0.44 50.25
CA LEU A 26 -26.54 -0.22 49.48
C LEU A 26 -27.20 0.74 48.49
N ARG A 27 -27.36 2.04 48.84
CA ARG A 27 -27.85 3.06 47.90
C ARG A 27 -26.91 3.25 46.71
N HIS A 28 -25.59 3.25 46.92
CA HIS A 28 -24.63 3.31 45.82
C HIS A 28 -24.59 2.01 45.00
N LEU A 29 -24.73 0.86 45.65
CA LEU A 29 -24.79 -0.45 44.97
C LEU A 29 -26.03 -0.55 44.07
N GLN A 30 -27.19 -0.11 44.56
CA GLN A 30 -28.43 -0.09 43.80
C GLN A 30 -28.36 0.79 42.54
N ARG A 31 -27.60 1.90 42.58
CA ARG A 31 -27.42 2.78 41.41
C ARG A 31 -26.41 2.24 40.40
N THR A 32 -25.36 1.57 40.86
CA THR A 32 -24.20 1.23 40.02
C THR A 32 -24.12 -0.24 39.62
N GLY A 33 -24.75 -1.15 40.39
CA GLY A 33 -24.59 -2.60 40.23
C GLY A 33 -23.16 -3.10 40.49
N ASN A 34 -22.26 -2.25 40.99
CA ASN A 34 -20.84 -2.57 41.17
C ASN A 34 -20.38 -2.24 42.60
N ALA A 35 -20.12 -3.29 43.39
CA ALA A 35 -19.70 -3.18 44.78
C ALA A 35 -18.39 -2.40 44.99
N THR A 36 -17.44 -2.51 44.06
CA THR A 36 -16.17 -1.78 44.16
C THR A 36 -16.38 -0.29 43.92
N THR A 37 -17.21 0.07 42.94
CA THR A 37 -17.58 1.47 42.68
C THR A 37 -18.37 2.04 43.87
N ALA A 38 -19.30 1.26 44.45
CA ALA A 38 -20.09 1.67 45.60
C ALA A 38 -19.25 1.90 46.86
N ALA A 39 -18.29 1.02 47.15
CA ALA A 39 -17.40 1.18 48.29
C ALA A 39 -16.45 2.39 48.12
N ARG A 40 -15.92 2.58 46.91
CA ARG A 40 -15.06 3.73 46.59
C ARG A 40 -15.81 5.07 46.70
N ALA A 41 -17.10 5.12 46.36
CA ALA A 41 -17.92 6.31 46.55
C ALA A 41 -18.02 6.76 48.02
N LEU A 42 -17.81 5.82 48.96
CA LEU A 42 -17.75 6.09 50.39
C LEU A 42 -16.31 6.26 50.92
N GLY A 43 -15.29 6.13 50.07
CA GLY A 43 -13.89 6.16 50.50
C GLY A 43 -13.43 4.90 51.26
N VAL A 44 -14.19 3.80 51.18
CA VAL A 44 -13.94 2.58 51.97
C VAL A 44 -13.55 1.40 51.08
N THR A 45 -12.76 0.47 51.63
CA THR A 45 -12.34 -0.74 50.91
C THR A 45 -13.49 -1.74 50.76
N PRO A 46 -13.73 -2.33 49.57
CA PRO A 46 -14.82 -3.30 49.33
C PRO A 46 -14.76 -4.55 50.22
N ARG A 47 -13.56 -4.95 50.65
CA ARG A 47 -13.32 -6.08 51.58
C ARG A 47 -14.14 -5.95 52.86
N LYS A 48 -14.33 -4.72 53.37
CA LYS A 48 -15.11 -4.44 54.58
C LYS A 48 -16.56 -4.89 54.42
N PHE A 49 -17.20 -4.55 53.30
CA PHE A 49 -18.60 -4.91 53.07
C PHE A 49 -18.77 -6.37 52.67
N ASN A 50 -17.79 -6.98 52.00
CA ASN A 50 -17.79 -8.44 51.77
C ASN A 50 -17.71 -9.23 53.09
N TRP A 51 -16.87 -8.78 54.04
CA TRP A 51 -16.84 -9.35 55.38
C TRP A 51 -18.21 -9.22 56.09
N ARG A 52 -18.85 -8.04 56.00
CA ARG A 52 -20.20 -7.82 56.57
C ARG A 52 -21.26 -8.71 55.89
N ARG A 53 -21.14 -8.98 54.58
CA ARG A 53 -22.03 -9.88 53.85
C ARG A 53 -21.94 -11.33 54.35
N GLY A 54 -20.74 -11.82 54.64
CA GLY A 54 -20.55 -13.16 55.20
C GLY A 54 -20.98 -13.29 56.67
N ARG A 55 -20.89 -12.22 57.45
CA ARG A 55 -21.20 -12.22 58.89
C ARG A 55 -22.68 -11.95 59.21
N TYR A 56 -23.39 -11.16 58.40
CA TYR A 56 -24.76 -10.70 58.68
C TYR A 56 -25.72 -11.05 57.54
N SER A 57 -26.62 -12.01 57.78
CA SER A 57 -27.60 -12.50 56.79
C SER A 57 -28.57 -11.41 56.32
N ALA A 58 -29.07 -10.58 57.22
CA ALA A 58 -29.97 -9.46 56.88
C ALA A 58 -29.30 -8.45 55.93
N PHE A 59 -27.98 -8.23 56.06
CA PHE A 59 -27.24 -7.37 55.13
C PHE A 59 -27.04 -8.05 53.77
N ALA A 60 -26.80 -9.36 53.75
CA ALA A 60 -26.71 -10.14 52.51
C ALA A 60 -28.02 -10.08 51.69
N LEU A 61 -29.18 -10.26 52.34
CA LEU A 61 -30.48 -10.14 51.66
C LEU A 61 -30.70 -8.75 51.04
N ARG A 62 -30.39 -7.68 51.80
CA ARG A 62 -30.51 -6.30 51.29
C ARG A 62 -29.52 -6.01 50.17
N TRP A 63 -28.34 -6.63 50.19
CA TRP A 63 -27.35 -6.55 49.12
C TRP A 63 -27.86 -7.21 47.84
N ASP A 64 -28.40 -8.42 47.94
CA ASP A 64 -28.91 -9.16 46.79
C ASP A 64 -30.13 -8.45 46.18
N ALA A 65 -31.02 -7.89 47.02
CA ALA A 65 -32.11 -7.03 46.58
C ALA A 65 -31.61 -5.76 45.87
N ALA A 66 -30.57 -5.11 46.40
CA ALA A 66 -29.97 -3.93 45.77
C ALA A 66 -29.37 -4.25 44.39
N LEU A 67 -28.71 -5.41 44.24
CA LEU A 67 -28.21 -5.88 42.95
C LEU A 67 -29.34 -6.17 41.97
N ALA A 68 -30.40 -6.84 42.41
CA ALA A 68 -31.57 -7.13 41.57
C ALA A 68 -32.21 -5.83 41.03
N MET A 69 -32.39 -4.83 41.88
CA MET A 69 -32.90 -3.51 41.47
C MET A 69 -31.96 -2.79 40.52
N ALA A 70 -30.64 -2.84 40.76
CA ALA A 70 -29.64 -2.24 39.86
C ALA A 70 -29.66 -2.89 38.47
N HIS A 71 -29.70 -4.22 38.42
CA HIS A 71 -29.74 -4.96 37.15
C HIS A 71 -31.03 -4.67 36.38
N ALA A 72 -32.17 -4.61 37.06
CA ALA A 72 -33.45 -4.22 36.45
C ALA A 72 -33.38 -2.81 35.85
N ALA A 73 -32.93 -1.82 36.64
CA ALA A 73 -32.79 -0.43 36.18
C ALA A 73 -31.84 -0.29 34.97
N LEU A 74 -30.68 -0.97 35.02
CA LEU A 74 -29.68 -0.93 33.94
C LEU A 74 -30.08 -1.76 32.71
N SER A 75 -31.01 -2.71 32.85
CA SER A 75 -31.54 -3.51 31.74
C SER A 75 -32.51 -2.71 30.85
N GLY A 76 -33.30 -1.82 31.45
CA GLY A 76 -34.27 -0.94 30.76
C GLY A 76 -33.63 0.26 30.04
N ALA A 77 -32.41 0.66 30.44
CA ALA A 77 -31.63 1.62 29.68
C ALA A 77 -31.25 1.01 28.32
N ARG A 78 -31.91 1.45 27.25
CA ARG A 78 -31.63 1.05 25.87
C ARG A 78 -30.15 1.35 25.61
N ALA A 79 -29.39 0.34 25.18
CA ALA A 79 -27.98 0.52 24.83
C ALA A 79 -27.93 1.42 23.59
N GLY A 80 -27.79 2.73 23.81
CA GLY A 80 -27.49 3.66 22.73
C GLY A 80 -26.22 3.19 22.04
N THR A 81 -26.27 3.09 20.73
CA THR A 81 -25.17 2.78 19.81
C THR A 81 -24.08 3.86 19.78
N ALA A 82 -24.06 4.76 20.76
CA ALA A 82 -23.02 5.75 20.92
C ALA A 82 -21.79 5.07 21.50
N VAL A 83 -20.69 5.11 20.73
CA VAL A 83 -19.37 4.70 21.21
C VAL A 83 -19.11 5.47 22.51
N PRO A 84 -18.92 4.78 23.64
CA PRO A 84 -18.83 5.45 24.92
C PRO A 84 -17.59 6.34 24.96
N SER A 85 -17.80 7.64 25.19
CA SER A 85 -16.74 8.62 25.42
C SER A 85 -15.91 8.22 26.64
N SER A 86 -14.60 8.44 26.59
CA SER A 86 -13.65 8.06 27.64
C SER A 86 -13.85 8.80 28.97
N ALA A 87 -14.73 9.80 29.02
CA ALA A 87 -15.03 10.58 30.22
C ALA A 87 -16.31 10.13 30.94
N GLU A 88 -17.26 9.49 30.24
CA GLU A 88 -18.59 9.20 30.78
C GLU A 88 -18.67 7.78 31.38
N PRO A 89 -19.45 7.58 32.47
CA PRO A 89 -19.64 6.26 33.04
C PRO A 89 -20.44 5.35 32.10
N ASN A 90 -19.91 4.16 31.82
CA ASN A 90 -20.43 3.25 30.80
C ASN A 90 -21.10 2.02 31.43
N ILE A 91 -22.22 1.60 30.83
CA ILE A 91 -22.92 0.37 31.22
C ILE A 91 -22.25 -0.81 30.51
N CYS A 92 -21.57 -1.67 31.28
CA CYS A 92 -20.92 -2.87 30.76
C CYS A 92 -21.66 -4.14 31.19
N ARG A 93 -21.65 -5.18 30.35
CA ARG A 93 -22.07 -6.54 30.73
C ARG A 93 -20.92 -7.29 31.40
N THR A 94 -21.24 -8.02 32.46
CA THR A 94 -20.31 -8.96 33.11
C THR A 94 -20.28 -10.30 32.36
N LYS A 95 -19.29 -11.15 32.64
CA LYS A 95 -19.22 -12.51 32.07
C LYS A 95 -20.48 -13.35 32.38
N GLY A 96 -21.17 -13.05 33.48
CA GLY A 96 -22.43 -13.68 33.88
C GLY A 96 -23.70 -12.97 33.36
N GLY A 97 -23.59 -12.13 32.32
CA GLY A 97 -24.73 -11.47 31.67
C GLY A 97 -25.30 -10.24 32.41
N GLN A 98 -24.95 -10.03 33.67
CA GLN A 98 -25.45 -8.91 34.47
C GLN A 98 -24.86 -7.56 34.02
N ARG A 99 -25.67 -6.49 34.00
CA ARG A 99 -25.25 -5.13 33.63
C ARG A 99 -24.76 -4.32 34.82
N GLN A 100 -23.67 -3.58 34.66
CA GLN A 100 -23.06 -2.76 35.69
C GLN A 100 -22.60 -1.42 35.14
N LEU A 101 -22.74 -0.35 35.93
CA LEU A 101 -22.14 0.94 35.65
C LEU A 101 -20.66 0.90 36.07
N ARG A 102 -19.77 1.15 35.12
CA ARG A 102 -18.34 1.28 35.35
C ARG A 102 -17.90 2.69 34.98
N ARG A 103 -17.03 3.29 35.79
CA ARG A 103 -16.32 4.50 35.36
C ARG A 103 -15.50 4.17 34.12
N ALA A 104 -15.44 5.10 33.18
CA ALA A 104 -14.52 4.98 32.07
C ALA A 104 -13.10 4.77 32.58
N GLN A 105 -12.39 3.82 31.97
CA GLN A 105 -11.03 3.50 32.34
C GLN A 105 -10.11 4.58 31.78
N THR A 106 -9.58 5.43 32.65
CA THR A 106 -8.60 6.45 32.28
C THR A 106 -7.37 5.77 31.69
N GLY A 107 -6.98 6.15 30.46
CA GLY A 107 -5.80 5.62 29.76
C GLY A 107 -6.03 4.39 28.89
N LEU A 108 -7.28 3.95 28.69
CA LEU A 108 -7.59 2.96 27.65
C LEU A 108 -7.67 3.66 26.28
N VAL A 109 -6.94 3.15 25.30
CA VAL A 109 -7.02 3.65 23.92
C VAL A 109 -8.40 3.33 23.37
N ASP A 110 -9.21 4.35 23.19
CA ASP A 110 -10.54 4.24 22.59
C ASP A 110 -10.45 4.11 21.06
N HIS A 111 -11.60 3.85 20.43
CA HIS A 111 -11.66 3.70 18.96
C HIS A 111 -11.24 4.98 18.24
N ALA A 112 -11.60 6.15 18.78
CA ALA A 112 -11.24 7.45 18.20
C ALA A 112 -9.73 7.71 18.21
N ALA A 113 -9.03 7.34 19.29
CA ALA A 113 -7.58 7.40 19.38
C ALA A 113 -6.90 6.44 18.40
N ARG A 114 -7.45 5.21 18.21
CA ARG A 114 -6.95 4.28 17.18
C ARG A 114 -7.09 4.84 15.77
N GLN A 115 -8.24 5.44 15.45
CA GLN A 115 -8.46 6.03 14.13
C GLN A 115 -7.57 7.24 13.87
N ARG A 116 -7.39 8.14 14.86
CA ARG A 116 -6.43 9.26 14.77
C ARG A 116 -5.01 8.78 14.56
N PHE A 117 -4.61 7.73 15.27
CA PHE A 117 -3.30 7.09 15.09
C PHE A 117 -3.12 6.55 13.67
N LEU A 118 -4.07 5.75 13.17
CA LEU A 118 -3.98 5.16 11.83
C LEU A 118 -4.01 6.21 10.72
N ALA A 119 -4.82 7.25 10.86
CA ALA A 119 -4.86 8.36 9.90
C ALA A 119 -3.52 9.09 9.83
N ALA A 120 -2.91 9.40 10.98
CA ALA A 120 -1.59 10.04 11.04
C ALA A 120 -0.48 9.12 10.50
N LEU A 121 -0.57 7.82 10.75
CA LEU A 121 0.39 6.82 10.27
C LEU A 121 0.32 6.70 8.74
N CYS A 122 -0.88 6.71 8.19
CA CYS A 122 -1.16 6.70 6.75
C CYS A 122 -0.66 7.97 6.05
N ALA A 123 -0.57 9.10 6.76
CA ALA A 123 -0.06 10.35 6.20
C ALA A 123 1.47 10.48 6.29
N THR A 124 2.09 9.97 7.35
CA THR A 124 3.49 10.31 7.70
C THR A 124 4.44 9.12 7.77
N ALA A 125 3.93 7.88 7.82
CA ALA A 125 4.66 6.66 8.15
C ALA A 125 5.50 6.74 9.45
N ASN A 126 5.30 7.75 10.30
CA ASN A 126 6.06 7.97 11.52
C ASN A 126 5.23 7.56 12.73
N VAL A 127 5.61 6.45 13.38
CA VAL A 127 4.89 5.87 14.52
C VAL A 127 4.88 6.82 15.73
N SER A 128 5.96 7.53 16.01
CA SER A 128 6.04 8.44 17.16
C SER A 128 5.12 9.64 17.00
N LEU A 129 5.11 10.24 15.80
CA LEU A 129 4.20 11.34 15.46
C LEU A 129 2.75 10.88 15.48
N SER A 130 2.48 9.69 14.94
CA SER A 130 1.13 9.10 14.92
C SER A 130 0.61 8.79 16.33
N ALA A 131 1.50 8.33 17.23
CA ALA A 131 1.16 8.10 18.63
C ALA A 131 0.80 9.40 19.35
N ALA A 132 1.51 10.49 19.07
CA ALA A 132 1.18 11.82 19.58
C ALA A 132 -0.21 12.29 19.10
N ALA A 133 -0.57 12.04 17.84
CA ALA A 133 -1.91 12.33 17.30
C ALA A 133 -3.03 11.53 18.00
N GLY A 134 -2.72 10.31 18.45
CA GLY A 134 -3.59 9.49 19.28
C GLY A 134 -3.57 9.84 20.78
N CYS A 135 -2.75 10.81 21.21
CA CYS A 135 -2.54 11.20 22.61
C CYS A 135 -2.09 10.05 23.54
N HIS A 136 -1.35 9.07 23.00
CA HIS A 136 -0.81 7.94 23.77
C HIS A 136 0.66 7.67 23.42
N SER A 137 1.35 6.90 24.25
CA SER A 137 2.72 6.46 23.95
C SER A 137 2.74 5.43 22.82
N ALA A 138 3.80 5.44 22.01
CA ALA A 138 4.00 4.46 20.93
C ALA A 138 3.96 3.01 21.45
N SER A 139 4.51 2.74 22.63
CA SER A 139 4.49 1.41 23.28
C SER A 139 3.07 0.90 23.51
N THR A 140 2.10 1.80 23.76
CA THR A 140 0.70 1.41 23.93
C THR A 140 0.11 0.85 22.64
N PHE A 141 0.41 1.50 21.51
CA PHE A 141 -0.06 1.10 20.20
C PHE A 141 0.61 -0.21 19.71
N TYR A 142 1.90 -0.41 19.99
CA TYR A 142 2.56 -1.70 19.74
C TYR A 142 1.90 -2.86 20.50
N ARG A 143 1.61 -2.66 21.80
CA ARG A 143 0.92 -3.68 22.60
C ARG A 143 -0.48 -4.00 22.06
N ILE A 144 -1.18 -3.01 21.50
CA ILE A 144 -2.49 -3.23 20.85
C ILE A 144 -2.30 -4.05 19.57
N ARG A 145 -1.33 -3.67 18.71
CA ARG A 145 -1.00 -4.39 17.47
C ARG A 145 -0.71 -5.87 17.74
N ASP A 146 0.05 -6.18 18.79
CA ASP A 146 0.43 -7.55 19.10
C ASP A 146 -0.75 -8.40 19.62
N ARG A 147 -1.78 -7.76 20.19
CA ARG A 147 -2.97 -8.43 20.74
C ARG A 147 -4.14 -8.51 19.76
N ASP A 148 -4.27 -7.53 18.87
CA ASP A 148 -5.42 -7.34 17.99
C ASP A 148 -5.00 -7.54 16.52
N PRO A 149 -5.27 -8.72 15.93
CA PRO A 149 -4.88 -9.01 14.55
C PRO A 149 -5.60 -8.13 13.53
N GLY A 150 -6.77 -7.56 13.86
CA GLY A 150 -7.47 -6.60 13.00
C GLY A 150 -6.71 -5.29 12.91
N PHE A 151 -6.36 -4.73 14.07
CA PHE A 151 -5.55 -3.53 14.15
C PHE A 151 -4.16 -3.72 13.52
N ALA A 152 -3.56 -4.91 13.64
CA ALA A 152 -2.28 -5.21 12.97
C ALA A 152 -2.36 -5.20 11.43
N ARG A 153 -3.51 -5.56 10.85
CA ARG A 153 -3.74 -5.44 9.40
C ARG A 153 -3.87 -3.99 8.98
N GLU A 154 -4.71 -3.23 9.68
CA GLU A 154 -4.92 -1.80 9.42
C GLU A 154 -3.61 -1.01 9.57
N TRP A 155 -2.79 -1.35 10.56
CA TRP A 155 -1.47 -0.76 10.75
C TRP A 155 -0.56 -0.99 9.54
N ARG A 156 -0.49 -2.22 9.03
CA ARG A 156 0.32 -2.55 7.86
C ARG A 156 -0.14 -1.80 6.63
N LEU A 157 -1.44 -1.77 6.38
CA LEU A 157 -2.02 -1.00 5.27
C LEU A 157 -1.72 0.50 5.39
N ALA A 158 -1.85 1.07 6.59
CA ALA A 158 -1.50 2.46 6.85
C ALA A 158 -0.01 2.74 6.60
N LEU A 159 0.90 1.83 6.97
CA LEU A 159 2.33 1.98 6.66
C LEU A 159 2.60 1.95 5.15
N GLU A 160 2.00 1.01 4.42
CA GLU A 160 2.13 0.91 2.96
C GLU A 160 1.70 2.23 2.28
N MET A 161 0.50 2.71 2.60
CA MET A 161 -0.01 3.99 2.08
C MET A 161 0.86 5.19 2.49
N GLY A 162 1.37 5.19 3.72
CA GLY A 162 2.28 6.24 4.20
C GLY A 162 3.61 6.27 3.44
N TYR A 163 4.17 5.10 3.13
CA TYR A 163 5.39 5.01 2.32
C TYR A 163 5.17 5.45 0.88
N GLU A 164 4.03 5.09 0.26
CA GLU A 164 3.68 5.57 -1.07
C GLU A 164 3.60 7.10 -1.10
N ARG A 165 2.94 7.71 -0.10
CA ARG A 165 2.89 9.17 0.02
C ARG A 165 4.26 9.81 0.20
N LEU A 166 5.11 9.24 1.06
CA LEU A 166 6.47 9.75 1.23
C LEU A 166 7.30 9.64 -0.05
N LYS A 167 7.15 8.56 -0.82
CA LYS A 167 7.81 8.42 -2.13
C LYS A 167 7.32 9.50 -3.09
N MET A 168 6.02 9.73 -3.18
CA MET A 168 5.46 10.80 -4.03
C MET A 168 5.95 12.18 -3.61
N ALA A 169 5.92 12.48 -2.31
CA ALA A 169 6.42 13.75 -1.77
C ALA A 169 7.93 13.94 -2.03
N LEU A 170 8.73 12.87 -1.95
CA LEU A 170 10.15 12.91 -2.28
C LEU A 170 10.38 13.17 -3.78
N LEU A 171 9.61 12.52 -4.65
CA LEU A 171 9.67 12.77 -6.09
C LEU A 171 9.28 14.22 -6.40
N GLU A 172 8.20 14.73 -5.81
CA GLU A 172 7.77 16.14 -5.94
C GLU A 172 8.83 17.11 -5.43
N SER A 173 9.46 16.85 -4.28
CA SER A 173 10.52 17.71 -3.76
C SER A 173 11.75 17.73 -4.67
N THR A 174 12.11 16.57 -5.24
CA THR A 174 13.20 16.52 -6.22
C THR A 174 12.85 17.19 -7.53
N LEU A 175 11.58 17.17 -7.96
CA LEU A 175 11.12 17.86 -9.15
C LEU A 175 11.13 19.38 -8.98
N ALA A 176 10.73 19.90 -7.82
CA ALA A 176 10.72 21.33 -7.53
C ALA A 176 12.12 21.96 -7.62
N GLU A 177 13.17 21.23 -7.20
CA GLU A 177 14.56 21.66 -7.38
C GLU A 177 15.18 21.18 -8.71
N SER A 178 14.60 20.21 -9.41
CA SER A 178 15.13 19.74 -10.72
C SER A 178 15.13 20.82 -11.80
N PHE A 179 14.32 21.87 -11.64
CA PHE A 179 14.30 23.02 -12.53
C PHE A 179 15.26 24.15 -12.12
N ALA A 180 15.87 24.06 -10.95
CA ALA A 180 16.77 25.11 -10.45
C ALA A 180 18.11 25.14 -11.20
N ASP A 181 18.49 24.02 -11.85
CA ASP A 181 19.72 23.85 -12.62
C ASP A 181 19.44 23.50 -14.10
N ASP A 182 18.22 23.76 -14.56
CA ASP A 182 17.77 23.54 -15.95
C ASP A 182 18.07 24.74 -16.87
N ASP A 183 19.10 25.54 -16.56
CA ASP A 183 19.56 26.64 -17.42
C ASP A 183 19.93 26.16 -18.84
N TRP A 184 20.39 24.91 -18.97
CA TRP A 184 20.64 24.27 -20.26
C TRP A 184 19.38 24.06 -21.11
N ARG A 185 18.18 24.05 -20.52
CA ARG A 185 16.88 23.98 -21.22
C ARG A 185 16.35 25.36 -21.63
N ARG A 186 16.83 26.43 -20.98
CA ARG A 186 16.51 27.84 -21.27
C ARG A 186 17.62 28.53 -22.06
N ASN A 187 18.41 27.77 -22.80
CA ASN A 187 19.44 28.34 -23.64
C ASN A 187 18.75 28.90 -24.90
N ASP A 188 18.61 30.23 -25.00
CA ASP A 188 18.41 30.86 -26.31
C ASP A 188 19.62 30.44 -27.16
N PRO A 189 19.45 29.56 -28.17
CA PRO A 189 20.59 29.03 -28.87
C PRO A 189 21.34 30.20 -29.53
N PRO A 190 22.68 30.28 -29.41
CA PRO A 190 23.42 31.29 -30.12
C PRO A 190 23.09 31.20 -31.61
N ALA A 191 22.95 32.35 -32.26
CA ALA A 191 22.61 32.40 -33.67
C ALA A 191 23.57 31.50 -34.46
N ILE A 192 23.00 30.49 -35.14
CA ILE A 192 23.78 29.56 -35.95
C ILE A 192 24.50 30.40 -37.03
N PRO A 193 25.83 30.32 -37.13
CA PRO A 193 26.56 31.05 -38.17
C PRO A 193 25.98 30.72 -39.55
N PRO A 194 25.88 31.69 -40.47
CA PRO A 194 25.36 31.44 -41.80
C PRO A 194 26.21 30.36 -42.48
N MET A 195 25.55 29.28 -42.88
CA MET A 195 26.17 28.16 -43.57
C MET A 195 25.42 27.89 -44.87
N THR A 196 26.14 27.36 -45.85
CA THR A 196 25.57 26.94 -47.13
C THR A 196 24.70 25.68 -46.94
N ALA A 197 23.77 25.43 -47.87
CA ALA A 197 22.92 24.23 -47.84
C ALA A 197 23.74 22.92 -47.80
N ASN A 198 24.88 22.88 -48.50
CA ASN A 198 25.80 21.73 -48.48
C ASN A 198 26.45 21.52 -47.11
N GLN A 199 26.84 22.59 -46.42
CA GLN A 199 27.39 22.51 -45.07
C GLN A 199 26.34 22.03 -44.06
N ALA A 200 25.09 22.48 -44.19
CA ALA A 200 23.98 22.00 -43.37
C ALA A 200 23.70 20.51 -43.58
N LEU A 201 23.63 20.05 -44.83
CA LEU A 201 23.45 18.64 -45.16
C LEU A 201 24.60 17.77 -44.67
N GLN A 202 25.84 18.25 -44.76
CA GLN A 202 27.01 17.55 -44.22
C GLN A 202 26.95 17.41 -42.70
N LEU A 203 26.57 18.46 -41.97
CA LEU A 203 26.37 18.41 -40.52
C LEU A 203 25.26 17.43 -40.13
N MET A 204 24.12 17.44 -40.83
CA MET A 204 23.03 16.49 -40.61
C MET A 204 23.47 15.03 -40.82
N TYR A 205 24.23 14.77 -41.89
CA TYR A 205 24.75 13.43 -42.18
C TYR A 205 25.73 12.94 -41.10
N LEU A 206 26.63 13.81 -40.63
CA LEU A 206 27.57 13.49 -39.55
C LEU A 206 26.83 13.21 -38.24
N HIS A 207 25.81 14.02 -37.91
CA HIS A 207 24.97 13.80 -36.74
C HIS A 207 24.21 12.47 -36.81
N GLN A 208 23.60 12.15 -37.95
CA GLN A 208 22.89 10.88 -38.14
C GLN A 208 23.83 9.67 -37.93
N LYS A 209 25.07 9.76 -38.42
CA LYS A 209 26.09 8.73 -38.24
C LYS A 209 26.51 8.59 -36.77
N GLU A 210 26.68 9.70 -36.05
CA GLU A 210 27.01 9.70 -34.63
C GLU A 210 25.89 9.10 -33.79
N VAL A 211 24.65 9.54 -33.98
CA VAL A 211 23.46 9.01 -33.30
C VAL A 211 23.33 7.50 -33.54
N HIS A 212 23.55 7.05 -34.78
CA HIS A 212 23.54 5.62 -35.09
C HIS A 212 24.65 4.86 -34.34
N THR A 213 25.87 5.42 -34.28
CA THR A 213 27.02 4.82 -33.60
C THR A 213 26.84 4.76 -32.08
N LEU A 214 26.19 5.76 -31.48
CA LEU A 214 25.87 5.79 -30.06
C LEU A 214 24.78 4.77 -29.71
N ASN A 215 23.77 4.63 -30.58
CA ASN A 215 22.64 3.72 -30.38
C ASN A 215 22.94 2.25 -30.70
N GLU A 216 24.08 1.92 -31.31
CA GLU A 216 24.49 0.53 -31.50
C GLU A 216 24.69 -0.17 -30.14
N PRO A 217 23.94 -1.26 -29.86
CA PRO A 217 24.12 -2.06 -28.66
C PRO A 217 25.60 -2.45 -28.45
N PRO A 218 26.13 -2.41 -27.21
CA PRO A 218 27.54 -2.67 -26.94
C PRO A 218 28.08 -4.01 -27.46
N HIS A 219 27.19 -5.01 -27.60
CA HIS A 219 27.54 -6.33 -28.11
C HIS A 219 27.76 -6.38 -29.63
N LEU A 220 27.31 -5.40 -30.41
CA LEU A 220 27.56 -5.33 -31.86
C LEU A 220 28.93 -4.71 -32.19
N LYS A 221 29.47 -3.89 -31.29
CA LYS A 221 30.76 -3.21 -31.47
C LYS A 221 31.93 -4.20 -31.45
N ARG A 222 32.98 -3.89 -32.20
CA ARG A 222 34.23 -4.67 -32.20
C ARG A 222 34.98 -4.43 -30.88
N ARG A 223 35.44 -5.51 -30.24
CA ARG A 223 36.19 -5.42 -28.99
C ARG A 223 37.62 -4.96 -29.26
N ARG A 224 38.23 -4.28 -28.28
CA ARG A 224 39.64 -3.86 -28.39
C ARG A 224 40.54 -5.09 -28.50
N GLY A 225 41.34 -5.18 -29.57
CA GLY A 225 42.23 -6.31 -29.85
C GLY A 225 41.58 -7.49 -30.60
N GLU A 226 40.29 -7.43 -30.90
CA GLU A 226 39.60 -8.47 -31.68
C GLU A 226 39.97 -8.36 -33.17
N SER A 227 40.33 -9.49 -33.77
CA SER A 227 40.56 -9.58 -35.22
C SER A 227 39.25 -9.38 -35.99
N ARG A 228 39.34 -8.93 -37.24
CA ARG A 228 38.15 -8.68 -38.07
C ARG A 228 37.35 -9.96 -38.31
N GLU A 229 38.03 -11.09 -38.51
CA GLU A 229 37.41 -12.41 -38.70
C GLU A 229 36.67 -12.87 -37.44
N ALA A 230 37.29 -12.73 -36.26
CA ALA A 230 36.65 -13.08 -34.99
C ALA A 230 35.39 -12.24 -34.72
N HIS A 231 35.43 -10.93 -35.04
CA HIS A 231 34.26 -10.05 -34.95
C HIS A 231 33.14 -10.50 -35.89
N SER A 232 33.47 -10.83 -37.14
CA SER A 232 32.48 -11.30 -38.13
C SER A 232 31.84 -12.63 -37.73
N PHE A 233 32.64 -13.59 -37.23
CA PHE A 233 32.15 -14.88 -36.76
C PHE A 233 31.22 -14.72 -35.57
N ARG A 234 31.58 -13.87 -34.60
CA ARG A 234 30.75 -13.57 -33.44
C ARG A 234 29.41 -12.96 -33.84
N LEU A 235 29.40 -12.01 -34.76
CA LEU A 235 28.15 -11.41 -35.27
C LEU A 235 27.28 -12.45 -36.01
N ALA A 236 27.89 -13.31 -36.82
CA ALA A 236 27.17 -14.38 -37.50
C ALA A 236 26.53 -15.36 -36.50
N ALA A 237 27.28 -15.80 -35.48
CA ALA A 237 26.76 -16.66 -34.42
C ALA A 237 25.62 -16.00 -33.63
N MET A 238 25.73 -14.69 -33.31
CA MET A 238 24.63 -13.95 -32.67
C MET A 238 23.39 -13.88 -33.56
N TYR A 239 23.57 -13.67 -34.86
CA TYR A 239 22.47 -13.62 -35.82
C TYR A 239 21.78 -14.99 -35.95
N GLU A 240 22.55 -16.06 -36.06
CA GLU A 240 22.03 -17.44 -36.08
C GLU A 240 21.25 -17.77 -34.80
N ALA A 241 21.80 -17.45 -33.63
CA ALA A 241 21.09 -17.61 -32.36
C ALA A 241 19.77 -16.82 -32.31
N GLY A 242 19.78 -15.58 -32.81
CA GLY A 242 18.56 -14.77 -32.92
C GLY A 242 17.51 -15.40 -33.86
N LEU A 243 17.94 -16.00 -34.98
CA LEU A 243 17.05 -16.75 -35.87
C LEU A 243 16.48 -18.00 -35.19
N GLU A 244 17.28 -18.71 -34.38
CA GLU A 244 16.80 -19.87 -33.61
C GLU A 244 15.77 -19.48 -32.57
N GLU A 245 16.01 -18.41 -31.80
CA GLU A 245 15.03 -17.88 -30.86
C GLU A 245 13.73 -17.47 -31.57
N ALA A 246 13.83 -16.82 -32.73
CA ALA A 246 12.66 -16.45 -33.52
C ALA A 246 11.88 -17.68 -34.00
N ARG A 247 12.57 -18.74 -34.46
CA ARG A 247 11.94 -20.02 -34.82
C ARG A 247 11.28 -20.68 -33.61
N LEU A 248 11.93 -20.68 -32.44
CA LEU A 248 11.38 -21.23 -31.21
C LEU A 248 10.14 -20.47 -30.76
N LYS A 249 10.19 -19.13 -30.75
CA LYS A 249 9.03 -18.27 -30.46
C LYS A 249 7.88 -18.55 -31.42
N TYR A 250 8.17 -18.67 -32.71
CA TYR A 250 7.17 -19.06 -33.70
C TYR A 250 6.57 -20.44 -33.41
N ARG A 251 7.39 -21.44 -33.07
CA ARG A 251 6.92 -22.79 -32.69
C ARG A 251 6.06 -22.80 -31.44
N ILE A 252 6.44 -22.02 -30.42
CA ILE A 252 5.66 -21.89 -29.18
C ILE A 252 4.32 -21.21 -29.49
N ALA A 253 4.33 -20.10 -30.23
CA ALA A 253 3.12 -19.41 -30.64
C ALA A 253 2.21 -20.29 -31.49
N GLU A 254 2.75 -21.08 -32.43
CA GLU A 254 1.99 -22.07 -33.19
C GLU A 254 1.40 -23.17 -32.30
N ALA A 255 2.14 -23.66 -31.30
CA ALA A 255 1.63 -24.66 -30.36
C ALA A 255 0.49 -24.11 -29.49
N GLU A 256 0.61 -22.89 -28.98
CA GLU A 256 -0.45 -22.19 -28.24
C GLU A 256 -1.69 -21.95 -29.13
N ARG A 257 -1.47 -21.57 -30.39
CA ARG A 257 -2.52 -21.39 -31.39
C ARG A 257 -3.29 -22.70 -31.65
N LEU A 258 -2.58 -23.81 -31.82
CA LEU A 258 -3.18 -25.14 -31.98
C LEU A 258 -3.94 -25.58 -30.72
N ALA A 259 -3.41 -25.30 -29.53
CA ALA A 259 -4.09 -25.59 -28.27
C ALA A 259 -5.41 -24.81 -28.10
N ARG A 260 -5.49 -23.60 -28.67
CA ARG A 260 -6.72 -22.79 -28.73
C ARG A 260 -7.71 -23.25 -29.82
N GLY A 261 -7.33 -24.21 -30.67
CA GLY A 261 -8.18 -24.71 -31.75
C GLY A 261 -8.32 -23.77 -32.95
N GLU A 262 -7.45 -22.78 -33.09
CA GLU A 262 -7.47 -21.85 -34.22
C GLU A 262 -6.95 -22.54 -35.51
N PRO A 263 -7.66 -22.45 -36.65
CA PRO A 263 -7.20 -23.03 -37.91
C PRO A 263 -5.94 -22.30 -38.42
N THR A 264 -4.97 -23.06 -38.93
CA THR A 264 -3.76 -22.48 -39.55
C THR A 264 -4.17 -21.67 -40.76
N TYR A 265 -3.67 -20.43 -40.86
CA TYR A 265 -3.80 -19.65 -42.10
C TYR A 265 -3.38 -20.54 -43.27
N HIS A 266 -4.23 -20.59 -44.30
CA HIS A 266 -4.15 -21.49 -45.44
C HIS A 266 -2.71 -21.58 -45.97
N ARG A 267 -1.99 -22.66 -45.59
CA ARG A 267 -0.71 -22.98 -46.20
C ARG A 267 -1.08 -23.61 -47.54
N TRP A 268 -0.80 -22.92 -48.64
CA TRP A 268 -0.93 -23.51 -49.97
C TRP A 268 -0.29 -24.88 -49.97
N ALA A 269 -1.02 -25.90 -50.39
CA ALA A 269 -0.44 -27.21 -50.59
C ALA A 269 0.69 -27.09 -51.63
N PRO A 270 1.77 -27.90 -51.55
CA PRO A 270 2.79 -27.91 -52.59
C PRO A 270 2.14 -28.16 -53.96
N GLY A 271 2.06 -27.12 -54.81
CA GLY A 271 1.36 -27.15 -56.10
C GLY A 271 0.16 -26.19 -56.25
N GLU A 272 -0.32 -25.58 -55.17
CA GLU A 272 -1.41 -24.58 -55.19
C GLU A 272 -0.94 -23.13 -55.36
N LEU A 273 0.37 -22.91 -55.51
CA LEU A 273 0.91 -21.59 -55.80
C LEU A 273 0.47 -21.15 -57.20
N PRO A 274 -0.05 -19.92 -57.37
CA PRO A 274 -0.31 -19.35 -58.69
C PRO A 274 0.98 -19.42 -59.53
N ASP A 275 0.83 -19.72 -60.81
CA ASP A 275 1.97 -19.73 -61.74
C ASP A 275 2.66 -18.36 -61.69
N LEU A 276 3.96 -18.35 -61.38
CA LEU A 276 4.77 -17.14 -61.26
C LEU A 276 4.83 -16.35 -62.57
N SER A 277 4.51 -16.98 -63.71
CA SER A 277 4.33 -16.31 -65.00
C SER A 277 3.22 -15.25 -64.97
N GLN A 278 2.26 -15.36 -64.05
CA GLN A 278 1.14 -14.42 -63.89
C GLN A 278 1.51 -13.15 -63.12
N VAL A 279 2.67 -13.14 -62.42
CA VAL A 279 3.14 -11.94 -61.70
C VAL A 279 3.90 -11.04 -62.67
N THR A 280 3.16 -10.26 -63.46
CA THR A 280 3.74 -9.22 -64.31
C THR A 280 3.86 -7.91 -63.53
N GLY A 281 5.05 -7.30 -63.50
CA GLY A 281 5.23 -5.93 -62.94
C GLY A 281 6.45 -5.72 -62.05
N TRP A 282 7.08 -6.79 -61.53
CA TRP A 282 8.33 -6.66 -60.78
C TRP A 282 9.56 -6.65 -61.69
N SER A 283 9.87 -5.45 -62.17
CA SER A 283 11.17 -4.92 -62.60
C SER A 283 12.07 -5.83 -63.47
N LYS A 284 11.92 -5.74 -64.80
CA LYS A 284 13.09 -5.77 -65.69
C LYS A 284 13.77 -4.40 -65.60
N ALA A 285 14.71 -4.23 -64.69
CA ALA A 285 15.49 -2.98 -64.60
C ALA A 285 16.33 -2.82 -65.87
N LYS A 286 15.95 -1.88 -66.74
CA LYS A 286 16.76 -1.43 -67.88
C LYS A 286 17.96 -0.62 -67.35
N GLY A 287 19.15 -0.92 -67.88
CA GLY A 287 20.48 -0.33 -67.64
C GLY A 287 20.59 0.90 -66.73
N LYS A 288 21.30 0.74 -65.60
CA LYS A 288 21.78 1.86 -64.79
C LYS A 288 22.94 2.59 -65.48
N PRO A 289 22.97 3.94 -65.48
CA PRO A 289 24.09 4.71 -66.03
C PRO A 289 25.39 4.57 -65.19
N PRO A 290 26.57 4.78 -65.79
CA PRO A 290 27.86 4.62 -65.11
C PRO A 290 28.09 5.66 -63.99
N THR A 291 28.86 5.26 -62.97
CA THR A 291 29.17 6.05 -61.76
C THR A 291 30.22 7.14 -62.04
N ASP A 292 29.97 8.37 -61.57
CA ASP A 292 30.93 9.50 -61.60
C ASP A 292 31.55 9.68 -60.20
N PRO A 293 32.88 9.57 -60.03
CA PRO A 293 33.54 9.63 -58.73
C PRO A 293 33.58 11.04 -58.10
N THR A 294 33.23 12.08 -58.85
CA THR A 294 33.28 13.47 -58.37
C THR A 294 31.95 13.99 -57.81
N ARG A 295 30.89 13.17 -57.81
CA ARG A 295 29.53 13.60 -57.46
C ARG A 295 28.86 12.64 -56.47
N ALA A 296 28.22 13.20 -55.44
CA ALA A 296 27.54 12.42 -54.42
C ALA A 296 26.22 11.83 -54.94
N LEU A 297 26.00 10.54 -54.70
CA LEU A 297 24.74 9.84 -54.98
C LEU A 297 23.87 9.81 -53.72
N PHE A 298 22.58 10.07 -53.88
CA PHE A 298 21.59 9.93 -52.80
C PHE A 298 20.70 8.73 -53.11
N GLY A 299 20.91 7.60 -52.42
CA GLY A 299 20.08 6.40 -52.61
C GLY A 299 20.12 5.81 -54.04
N GLY A 300 21.17 6.09 -54.81
CA GLY A 300 21.30 5.63 -56.20
C GLY A 300 20.58 6.49 -57.24
N TRP A 301 20.01 7.63 -56.85
CA TRP A 301 19.35 8.60 -57.72
C TRP A 301 20.01 9.98 -57.59
N ARG A 302 19.87 10.82 -58.62
CA ARG A 302 20.27 12.24 -58.59
C ARG A 302 19.01 13.08 -58.39
N LEU A 303 19.08 14.19 -57.65
CA LEU A 303 17.94 15.09 -57.42
C LEU A 303 17.37 15.65 -58.74
N GLU A 304 18.23 15.84 -59.74
CA GLU A 304 17.91 16.39 -61.05
C GLU A 304 17.20 15.38 -61.97
N ASP A 305 17.36 14.08 -61.67
CA ASP A 305 16.70 12.97 -62.34
C ASP A 305 15.32 12.68 -61.75
N ILE A 306 14.93 13.39 -60.68
CA ILE A 306 13.59 13.35 -60.12
C ILE A 306 12.70 14.23 -61.02
N PRO A 307 11.75 13.65 -61.77
CA PRO A 307 10.99 14.36 -62.79
C PRO A 307 10.15 15.53 -62.24
N GLU A 308 9.93 15.61 -60.93
CA GLU A 308 9.12 16.66 -60.29
C GLU A 308 9.88 17.98 -60.03
N ALA A 309 11.20 18.05 -60.25
CA ALA A 309 11.98 19.26 -60.00
C ALA A 309 12.09 20.20 -61.22
N LYS A 310 11.65 19.80 -62.41
CA LYS A 310 11.74 20.63 -63.64
C LYS A 310 10.64 21.66 -63.81
N ASP A 311 9.55 21.57 -63.05
CA ASP A 311 8.38 22.46 -63.22
C ASP A 311 8.30 23.58 -62.17
N ARG A 312 9.39 23.84 -61.43
CA ARG A 312 9.49 24.98 -60.51
C ARG A 312 10.82 25.69 -60.68
N SER A 313 10.94 26.45 -61.76
CA SER A 313 11.94 27.50 -61.95
C SER A 313 11.26 28.72 -62.55
#